data_AF-A0A5N9APL4-F1
#
_entry.id   AF-A0A5N9APL4-F1
#
_cell.length_a   1.000
_cell.length_b   1.000
_cell.length_c   1.000
_cell.angle_alpha   90.00
_cell.angle_beta   90.00
_cell.angle_gamma   90.00
#
_symmetry.space_group_name_H-M   'P 1'
#
loop_
_entity.id
_entity.type
_entity.pdbx_description
1 polymer ?
#
loop_
_entity_poly.entity_id
_entity_poly.type
_entity_poly.pdbx_seq_one_letter_code
_entity_poly.pdbx_strand_id
1 'polypeptide(L)'
;MATYFLLLRLNQDGRNLMHEDPEVILHAAHSSDLLDVQCMGLYAVLGDYDFITVLEAPDNESAARFSLELGVKAGVEVQTVPAIPVSRLDQRIQWPPLGETDPRENEGSEHPGEPTDELEA
;
A
#
# COMPACT_ATOMS: atom_id res chain seq x y z
N MET A 1 18.32 -6.23 -5.77
CA MET A 1 17.76 -5.29 -4.78
C MET A 1 16.25 -5.52 -4.69
N ALA A 2 15.69 -5.32 -3.51
CA ALA A 2 14.27 -5.33 -3.23
C ALA A 2 13.75 -3.89 -3.15
N THR A 3 12.49 -3.70 -3.51
CA THR A 3 11.82 -2.40 -3.50
C THR A 3 10.94 -2.29 -2.27
N TYR A 4 10.93 -1.12 -1.64
CA TYR A 4 10.14 -0.82 -0.47
C TYR A 4 9.42 0.51 -0.66
N PHE A 5 8.17 0.59 -0.23
CA PHE A 5 7.48 1.86 -0.02
C PHE A 5 7.49 2.18 1.46
N LEU A 6 7.96 3.37 1.81
CA LEU A 6 7.82 3.89 3.16
C LEU A 6 6.71 4.95 3.11
N LEU A 7 5.64 4.69 3.85
CA LEU A 7 4.52 5.60 4.03
C LEU A 7 4.79 6.39 5.32
N LEU A 8 4.84 7.70 5.21
CA LEU A 8 5.36 8.58 6.25
C LEU A 8 4.26 9.53 6.72
N ARG A 9 4.05 9.59 8.04
CA ARG A 9 3.15 10.55 8.67
C ARG A 9 3.93 11.40 9.66
N LEU A 10 3.80 12.71 9.59
CA LEU A 10 4.42 13.63 10.54
C LEU A 10 3.85 13.40 11.93
N ASN A 11 4.73 13.24 12.91
CA ASN A 11 4.34 13.29 14.31
C ASN A 11 4.34 14.76 14.80
N GLN A 12 4.14 14.99 16.10
CA GLN A 12 4.12 16.35 16.63
C GLN A 12 5.46 17.09 16.45
N ASP A 13 6.58 16.41 16.66
CA ASP A 13 7.92 16.98 16.52
C ASP A 13 8.24 17.25 15.05
N GLY A 14 7.90 16.32 14.15
CA GLY A 14 8.06 16.49 12.71
C GLY A 14 7.30 17.69 12.17
N ARG A 15 6.08 17.98 12.68
CA ARG A 15 5.32 19.18 12.30
C ARG A 15 6.03 20.47 12.71
N ASN A 16 6.66 20.49 13.88
CA ASN A 16 7.43 21.65 14.34
C ASN A 16 8.70 21.81 13.50
N LEU A 17 9.43 20.71 13.26
CA LEU A 17 10.62 20.71 12.40
C LEU A 17 10.29 21.21 10.98
N MET A 18 9.21 20.73 10.38
CA MET A 18 8.75 21.17 9.05
C MET A 18 8.36 22.64 8.99
N HIS A 19 7.84 23.18 10.09
CA HIS A 19 7.52 24.60 10.17
C HIS A 19 8.78 25.47 10.20
N GLU A 20 9.84 25.00 10.85
CA GLU A 20 11.14 25.68 10.91
C GLU A 20 11.96 25.49 9.63
N ASP A 21 11.98 24.27 9.09
CA ASP A 21 12.69 23.85 7.90
C ASP A 21 11.83 22.87 7.06
N PRO A 22 11.17 23.37 6.00
CA PRO A 22 10.38 22.55 5.10
C PRO A 22 11.18 21.47 4.35
N GLU A 23 12.51 21.58 4.27
CA GLU A 23 13.37 20.64 3.57
C GLU A 23 13.91 19.51 4.47
N VAL A 24 13.56 19.51 5.77
CA VAL A 24 14.09 18.54 6.75
C VAL A 24 13.89 17.07 6.33
N ILE A 25 12.76 16.72 5.70
CA ILE A 25 12.51 15.35 5.23
C ILE A 25 13.39 14.98 4.03
N LEU A 26 13.66 15.93 3.13
CA LEU A 26 14.57 15.72 2.00
C LEU A 26 15.98 15.48 2.54
N HIS A 27 16.44 16.32 3.46
CA HIS A 27 17.75 16.15 4.10
C HIS A 27 17.84 14.82 4.87
N ALA A 28 16.81 14.44 5.61
CA ALA A 28 16.77 13.16 6.31
C ALA A 28 16.84 11.96 5.34
N ALA A 29 16.08 11.98 4.26
CA ALA A 29 16.06 10.91 3.26
C ALA A 29 17.38 10.78 2.47
N HIS A 30 18.12 11.87 2.30
CA HIS A 30 19.40 11.89 1.57
C HIS A 30 20.66 11.80 2.45
N SER A 31 20.51 11.85 3.77
CA SER A 31 21.64 11.83 4.72
C SER A 31 21.92 10.44 5.32
N SER A 32 21.37 9.37 4.74
CA SER A 32 21.67 8.02 5.25
C SER A 32 23.08 7.59 4.87
N ASP A 33 23.80 7.04 5.86
CA ASP A 33 25.14 6.48 5.69
C ASP A 33 25.11 5.05 5.12
N LEU A 34 23.92 4.50 4.85
CA LEU A 34 23.72 3.15 4.32
C LEU A 34 24.03 3.12 2.81
N LEU A 35 25.27 2.75 2.47
CA LEU A 35 25.78 2.70 1.09
C LEU A 35 25.01 1.78 0.14
N ASP A 36 24.32 0.78 0.68
CA ASP A 36 23.54 -0.23 -0.03
C ASP A 36 22.05 0.14 -0.19
N VAL A 37 21.64 1.28 0.36
CA VAL A 37 20.27 1.77 0.34
C VAL A 37 20.17 3.01 -0.53
N GLN A 38 19.21 3.00 -1.45
CA GLN A 38 19.01 4.12 -2.37
C GLN A 38 17.56 4.61 -2.32
N CYS A 39 17.38 5.89 -2.02
CA CYS A 39 16.11 6.59 -2.16
C CYS A 39 15.86 6.90 -3.65
N MET A 40 14.82 6.30 -4.23
CA MET A 40 14.45 6.49 -5.64
C MET A 40 13.62 7.76 -5.86
N GLY A 41 12.89 8.20 -4.84
CA GLY A 41 12.06 9.40 -4.90
C GLY A 41 11.24 9.58 -3.64
N LEU A 42 10.95 10.84 -3.32
CA LEU A 42 10.13 11.27 -2.20
C LEU A 42 9.00 12.16 -2.73
N TYR A 43 7.78 11.88 -2.31
CA TYR A 43 6.58 12.55 -2.78
C TYR A 43 5.73 13.00 -1.59
N ALA A 44 5.31 14.25 -1.59
CA ALA A 44 4.21 14.68 -0.73
C ALA A 44 2.90 14.12 -1.29
N VAL A 45 2.04 13.58 -0.43
CA VAL A 45 0.78 12.96 -0.82
C VAL A 45 -0.37 13.48 0.03
N LEU A 46 -1.59 13.29 -0.45
CA LEU A 46 -2.82 13.66 0.25
C LEU A 46 -3.54 12.38 0.66
N GLY A 47 -3.81 12.22 1.96
CA GLY A 47 -4.50 11.05 2.51
C GLY A 47 -4.08 10.80 3.95
N ASP A 48 -4.00 9.52 4.33
CA ASP A 48 -3.62 9.09 5.68
C ASP A 48 -2.14 9.30 6.01
N TYR A 49 -1.32 9.59 4.99
CA TYR A 49 0.11 9.85 5.08
C TYR A 49 0.41 11.21 4.44
N ASP A 50 1.48 11.84 4.89
CA ASP A 50 1.96 13.12 4.38
C ASP A 50 2.97 12.93 3.25
N PHE A 51 3.76 11.86 3.31
CA PHE A 51 4.75 11.54 2.29
C PHE A 51 4.84 10.05 1.97
N ILE A 52 5.33 9.75 0.77
CA ILE A 52 5.74 8.41 0.35
C ILE A 52 7.15 8.50 -0.19
N THR A 53 8.03 7.60 0.25
CA THR A 53 9.33 7.38 -0.41
C THR A 53 9.45 5.96 -0.95
N VAL A 54 10.11 5.85 -2.09
CA VAL A 54 10.45 4.58 -2.73
C VAL A 54 11.93 4.30 -2.49
N LEU A 55 12.23 3.13 -1.97
CA LEU A 55 13.57 2.75 -1.55
C LEU A 55 13.97 1.42 -2.19
N GLU A 56 15.21 1.36 -2.68
CA GLU A 56 15.88 0.10 -3.00
C GLU A 56 16.87 -0.25 -1.90
N ALA A 57 16.82 -1.50 -1.43
CA ALA A 57 17.75 -2.05 -0.45
C ALA A 57 18.07 -3.52 -0.78
N PRO A 58 19.17 -4.09 -0.25
CA PRO A 58 19.48 -5.50 -0.47
C PRO A 58 18.50 -6.43 0.25
N ASP A 59 18.04 -6.04 1.45
CA ASP A 59 17.16 -6.85 2.30
C ASP A 59 16.30 -6.00 3.26
N ASN A 60 15.42 -6.69 4.00
CA ASN A 60 14.50 -6.07 4.95
C ASN A 60 15.22 -5.42 6.14
N GLU A 61 16.42 -5.88 6.51
CA GLU A 61 17.17 -5.33 7.63
C GLU A 61 17.76 -3.97 7.26
N SER A 62 18.36 -3.84 6.06
CA SER A 62 18.83 -2.56 5.53
C SER A 62 17.66 -1.56 5.39
N ALA A 63 16.51 -2.00 4.87
CA ALA A 63 15.32 -1.16 4.78
C ALA A 63 14.80 -0.72 6.16
N ALA A 64 14.74 -1.63 7.14
CA ALA A 64 14.27 -1.30 8.49
C ALA A 64 15.20 -0.31 9.21
N ARG A 65 16.52 -0.43 9.04
CA ARG A 65 17.49 0.53 9.58
C ARG A 65 17.28 1.93 9.00
N PHE A 66 17.11 2.03 7.68
CA PHE A 66 16.80 3.30 7.04
C PHE A 66 15.48 3.90 7.55
N SER A 67 14.43 3.08 7.69
CA SER A 67 13.14 3.53 8.23
C SER A 67 13.25 4.11 9.64
N LEU A 68 14.05 3.49 10.51
CA LEU A 68 14.30 3.98 11.87
C LEU A 68 15.07 5.31 11.85
N GLU A 69 16.13 5.38 11.04
CA GLU A 69 16.95 6.58 10.87
C GLU A 69 16.10 7.77 10.38
N LEU A 70 15.29 7.54 9.34
CA LEU A 70 14.40 8.55 8.78
C LEU A 70 13.36 9.03 9.79
N GLY A 71 12.75 8.10 10.54
CA GLY A 71 11.75 8.42 11.57
C GLY A 71 12.30 9.35 12.65
N VAL A 72 13.51 9.10 13.12
CA VAL A 72 14.20 9.93 14.12
C VAL A 72 14.59 11.29 13.55
N LYS A 73 15.20 11.33 12.36
CA LYS A 73 15.74 12.57 11.78
C LYS A 73 14.65 13.55 11.34
N ALA A 74 13.53 13.04 10.81
CA ALA A 74 12.46 13.87 10.24
C ALA A 74 11.21 13.99 11.12
N GLY A 75 11.16 13.31 12.28
CA GLY A 75 9.98 13.31 13.14
C GLY A 75 8.76 12.68 12.45
N VAL A 76 8.95 11.52 11.81
CA VAL A 76 7.88 10.81 11.10
C VAL A 76 7.63 9.42 11.70
N GLU A 77 6.35 9.05 11.74
CA GLU A 77 5.94 7.67 11.89
C GLU A 77 6.06 6.98 10.53
N VAL A 78 6.77 5.85 10.48
CA VAL A 78 7.09 5.15 9.24
C VAL A 78 6.38 3.81 9.19
N GLN A 79 5.60 3.58 8.14
CA GLN A 79 5.14 2.25 7.75
C GLN A 79 5.94 1.76 6.55
N THR A 80 6.71 0.71 6.74
CA THR A 80 7.55 0.11 5.68
C THR A 80 6.83 -1.05 5.02
N VAL A 81 6.68 -0.99 3.71
CA VAL A 81 5.95 -1.98 2.90
C VAL A 81 6.90 -2.57 1.85
N PRO A 82 7.33 -3.84 2.00
CA PRO A 82 8.03 -4.54 0.95
C PRO A 82 7.16 -4.65 -0.30
N ALA A 83 7.74 -4.37 -1.46
CA ALA A 83 7.03 -4.31 -2.73
C ALA A 83 7.60 -5.31 -3.73
N ILE A 84 6.69 -6.01 -4.41
CA ILE A 84 7.01 -6.85 -5.54
C ILE A 84 6.45 -6.14 -6.79
N PRO A 85 7.29 -5.69 -7.72
CA PRO A 85 6.82 -5.14 -8.98
C PRO A 85 5.93 -6.17 -9.69
N VAL A 86 4.82 -5.72 -10.28
CA VAL A 86 3.88 -6.61 -10.99
C VAL A 86 4.60 -7.41 -12.09
N SER A 87 5.63 -6.84 -12.71
CA SER A 87 6.48 -7.52 -13.70
C SER A 87 7.21 -8.75 -13.16
N ARG A 88 7.41 -8.86 -11.84
CA ARG A 88 8.02 -10.01 -11.14
C ARG A 88 6.96 -10.91 -10.48
N LEU A 89 5.73 -10.46 -10.33
CA LEU A 89 4.66 -11.27 -9.74
C LEU A 89 4.39 -12.50 -10.64
N ASP A 90 4.45 -13.71 -10.08
CA ASP A 90 4.18 -14.94 -10.84
C ASP A 90 2.73 -14.91 -11.37
N GLN A 91 2.60 -14.94 -12.70
CA GLN A 91 1.30 -14.84 -13.38
C GLN A 91 0.49 -16.13 -13.33
N ARG A 92 0.98 -17.20 -12.69
CA ARG A 92 0.25 -18.46 -12.50
C ARG A 92 -0.81 -18.40 -11.40
N ILE A 93 -1.35 -17.21 -11.13
CA ILE A 93 -2.55 -17.07 -10.30
C ILE A 93 -3.69 -17.76 -11.04
N GLN A 94 -4.06 -18.97 -10.61
CA GLN A 94 -5.26 -19.64 -11.10
C GLN A 94 -6.46 -18.92 -10.49
N TRP A 95 -7.04 -17.99 -11.25
CA TRP A 95 -8.32 -17.42 -10.89
C TRP A 95 -9.41 -18.48 -11.12
N PRO A 96 -10.31 -18.73 -10.16
CA PRO A 96 -11.44 -19.62 -10.41
C PRO A 96 -12.24 -19.09 -11.62
N PRO A 97 -12.71 -19.96 -12.53
CA PRO A 97 -13.50 -19.50 -13.67
C PRO A 97 -14.69 -18.67 -13.17
N LEU A 98 -14.87 -17.49 -13.76
CA LEU A 98 -16.05 -16.65 -13.53
C LEU A 98 -17.30 -17.43 -13.97
N GLY A 99 -17.95 -18.11 -13.04
CA GLY A 99 -19.07 -19.01 -13.35
C GLY A 99 -19.79 -19.66 -12.18
N GLU A 100 -19.33 -19.53 -10.93
CA GLU A 100 -20.07 -20.00 -9.76
C GLU A 100 -20.63 -18.82 -8.96
N THR A 101 -21.83 -18.43 -9.38
CA THR A 101 -22.85 -17.58 -8.72
C THR A 101 -22.41 -16.18 -8.27
N ASP A 102 -22.84 -15.16 -9.02
CA ASP A 102 -23.01 -13.81 -8.47
C ASP A 102 -24.13 -13.88 -7.40
N PRO A 103 -23.85 -13.61 -6.11
CA PRO A 103 -24.88 -13.64 -5.07
C PRO A 103 -26.02 -12.63 -5.30
N ARG A 104 -25.83 -11.66 -6.21
CA ARG A 104 -26.81 -10.62 -6.55
C ARG A 104 -27.83 -11.05 -7.60
N GLU A 105 -27.65 -12.21 -8.26
CA GLU A 105 -28.60 -12.71 -9.25
C GLU A 105 -29.76 -13.50 -8.64
N ASN A 106 -29.73 -13.80 -7.34
CA ASN A 106 -30.73 -14.67 -6.69
C ASN A 106 -31.92 -13.92 -6.06
N GLU A 107 -32.04 -12.61 -6.26
CA GLU A 107 -33.18 -11.80 -5.78
C GLU A 107 -34.01 -11.29 -6.97
N GLY A 108 -34.77 -12.14 -7.65
CA GLY A 108 -35.48 -11.65 -8.84
C GLY A 108 -36.48 -12.54 -9.56
N SER A 109 -36.93 -13.68 -9.04
CA SER A 109 -38.02 -14.42 -9.70
C SER A 109 -38.80 -15.35 -8.76
N GLU A 110 -39.58 -14.78 -7.86
CA GLU A 110 -40.81 -15.43 -7.38
C GLU A 110 -42.01 -14.65 -7.93
N HIS A 111 -42.58 -15.14 -9.04
CA HIS A 111 -43.97 -14.83 -9.38
C HIS A 111 -44.82 -16.10 -9.25
N PRO A 112 -46.04 -16.01 -8.67
CA PRO A 112 -46.81 -17.17 -8.23
C PRO A 112 -47.49 -17.85 -9.42
N GLY A 113 -47.44 -19.18 -9.47
CA GLY A 113 -48.05 -19.99 -10.52
C GLY A 113 -49.57 -19.82 -10.63
N GLU A 114 -50.04 -19.70 -11.88
CA GLU A 114 -51.45 -19.83 -12.24
C GLU A 114 -51.96 -21.27 -11.98
N PRO A 115 -53.24 -21.44 -11.62
CA PRO A 115 -53.80 -22.75 -11.29
C PRO A 115 -54.07 -23.55 -12.58
N THR A 116 -53.55 -24.77 -12.65
CA THR A 116 -53.90 -25.73 -13.69
C THR A 116 -55.18 -26.46 -13.28
N ASP A 117 -56.30 -26.05 -13.88
CA ASP A 117 -57.53 -26.85 -13.93
C ASP A 117 -57.43 -27.92 -15.03
N GLU A 118 -58.16 -29.02 -14.82
CA GLU A 118 -58.40 -30.18 -15.72
C GLU A 118 -57.25 -31.20 -15.81
N LEU A 119 -57.41 -32.51 -15.61
CA LEU A 119 -58.53 -33.46 -15.60
C LEU A 119 -58.05 -34.70 -14.82
N GLU A 120 -58.90 -35.35 -14.02
CA GLU A 120 -59.04 -36.83 -14.06
C GLU A 120 -60.45 -37.25 -13.60
N ALA A 121 -60.92 -38.31 -14.24
CA ALA A 121 -62.27 -38.84 -14.26
C ALA A 121 -62.64 -39.74 -13.06
#